data_AF-A0A9W4GJM5-F1
#
_entry.id   AF-A0A9W4GJM5-F1
#
_cell.length_a   1.000
_cell.length_b   1.000
_cell.length_c   1.000
_cell.angle_alpha   90.00
_cell.angle_beta   90.00
_cell.angle_gamma   90.00
#
_symmetry.space_group_name_H-M   'P 1'
#
loop_
_entity.id
_entity.type
_entity.pdbx_description
1 polymer ?
#
loop_
_entity_poly.entity_id
_entity_poly.type
_entity_poly.pdbx_seq_one_letter_code
_entity_poly.pdbx_strand_id
1 'polypeptide(L)'
;LQPFKRDRHLVRVVVTPGGHPLHCSRTILEFLVVIGDYIVAHRRLYIEKKIIHCDISEGNIVSISPNGNNSLHKMLIHFDHSISLNDDL
;
A
#
# COMPACT_ATOMS: atom_id res chain seq x y z
N LEU A 1 -28.43 21.13 3.47
CA LEU A 1 -27.17 20.81 4.17
C LEU A 1 -26.03 21.02 3.18
N GLN A 2 -25.14 21.98 3.44
CA GLN A 2 -24.01 22.27 2.53
C GLN A 2 -23.08 21.06 2.47
N PRO A 3 -22.52 20.70 1.29
CA PRO A 3 -21.62 19.56 1.19
C PRO A 3 -20.36 19.87 2.01
N PHE A 4 -19.99 18.95 2.90
CA PHE A 4 -18.81 19.01 3.76
C PHE A 4 -17.59 19.50 2.98
N LYS A 5 -17.19 20.75 3.20
CA LYS A 5 -15.96 21.32 2.65
C LYS A 5 -14.80 20.65 3.40
N ARG A 6 -14.29 19.54 2.85
CA ARG A 6 -13.04 18.92 3.33
C ARG A 6 -11.89 19.86 2.94
N ASP A 7 -11.25 20.48 3.93
CA ASP A 7 -9.95 21.13 3.72
C ASP A 7 -8.93 20.05 3.34
N ARG A 8 -8.69 19.90 2.04
CA ARG A 8 -7.73 18.93 1.50
C ARG A 8 -6.35 19.57 1.49
N HIS A 9 -5.53 19.22 2.47
CA HIS A 9 -4.09 19.45 2.39
C HIS A 9 -3.49 18.40 1.45
N LEU A 10 -2.97 18.84 0.30
CA LEU A 10 -2.28 17.95 -0.63
C LEU A 10 -0.86 17.71 -0.13
N VAL A 11 -0.55 16.47 0.25
CA VAL A 11 0.79 16.03 0.61
C VAL A 11 1.35 15.19 -0.55
N ARG A 12 2.56 15.51 -1.02
CA ARG A 12 3.27 14.71 -2.03
C ARG A 12 4.37 13.92 -1.35
N VAL A 13 4.31 12.60 -1.45
CA VAL A 13 5.40 11.70 -1.07
C VAL A 13 6.14 11.27 -2.34
N VAL A 14 7.46 11.44 -2.37
CA VAL A 14 8.32 10.97 -3.48
C VAL A 14 9.14 9.79 -2.95
N VAL A 15 9.06 8.65 -3.62
CA VAL A 15 9.70 7.39 -3.20
C VAL A 15 10.59 6.87 -4.32
N THR A 16 11.79 6.40 -3.97
CA THR A 16 12.74 5.75 -4.88
C THR A 16 13.15 4.40 -4.28
N PRO A 17 13.15 3.30 -5.05
CA PRO A 17 12.85 3.19 -6.48
C PRO A 17 11.39 3.48 -6.82
N GLY A 18 11.16 3.95 -8.05
CA GLY A 18 9.81 4.15 -8.57
C GLY A 18 9.03 2.85 -8.54
N GLY A 19 7.85 2.92 -7.94
CA GLY A 19 6.97 1.78 -7.81
C GLY A 19 6.02 1.61 -8.99
N HIS A 20 5.62 0.38 -9.26
CA HIS A 20 4.65 0.00 -10.29
C HIS A 20 3.34 -0.44 -9.62
N PRO A 21 2.20 0.19 -9.94
CA PRO A 21 0.89 -0.27 -9.50
C PRO A 21 0.60 -1.71 -9.93
N LEU A 22 -0.33 -2.36 -9.24
CA LEU A 22 -0.70 -3.76 -9.52
C LEU A 22 -1.16 -3.98 -10.98
N HIS A 23 -1.83 -3.01 -11.63
CA HIS A 23 -2.23 -3.10 -13.05
C HIS A 23 -1.05 -3.21 -14.02
N CYS A 24 0.17 -2.84 -13.59
CA CYS A 24 1.36 -2.95 -14.41
C CYS A 24 1.92 -4.39 -14.47
N SER A 25 1.35 -5.33 -13.72
CA SER A 25 1.74 -6.75 -13.77
C SER A 25 1.52 -7.30 -15.18
N ARG A 26 2.57 -7.83 -15.80
CA ARG A 26 2.55 -8.35 -17.18
C ARG A 26 2.27 -9.83 -17.23
N THR A 27 2.50 -10.55 -16.14
CA THR A 27 2.27 -11.99 -16.04
C THR A 27 1.43 -12.36 -14.82
N ILE A 28 0.76 -13.51 -14.89
CA ILE A 28 0.01 -14.08 -13.75
C ILE A 28 0.95 -14.32 -12.56
N LEU A 29 2.19 -14.75 -12.82
CA LEU A 29 3.17 -14.99 -11.76
C LEU A 29 3.52 -13.70 -11.02
N GLU A 30 3.77 -12.61 -11.75
CA GLU A 30 4.01 -11.28 -11.14
C GLU A 30 2.83 -10.85 -10.28
N PHE A 31 1.61 -10.99 -10.80
CA PHE A 31 0.39 -10.67 -10.06
C PHE A 31 0.28 -11.48 -8.75
N LEU A 32 0.43 -12.80 -8.82
CA LEU A 32 0.35 -13.68 -7.65
C LEU A 32 1.43 -13.36 -6.62
N VAL A 33 2.63 -13.06 -7.08
CA VAL A 33 3.77 -12.66 -6.23
C VAL A 33 3.48 -11.32 -5.55
N VAL A 34 2.83 -10.36 -6.21
CA VAL A 34 2.43 -9.08 -5.60
C VAL A 34 1.33 -9.27 -4.57
N ILE A 35 0.29 -10.06 -4.88
CA ILE A 35 -0.81 -10.33 -3.95
C ILE A 35 -0.34 -11.11 -2.72
N GLY A 36 0.55 -12.11 -2.90
CA GLY A 36 1.10 -12.88 -1.78
C GLY A 36 1.84 -11.99 -0.77
N ASP A 37 2.70 -11.10 -1.25
CA ASP A 37 3.42 -10.14 -0.42
C ASP A 37 2.48 -9.14 0.25
N TYR A 38 1.44 -8.69 -0.46
CA TYR A 38 0.43 -7.80 0.08
C TYR A 38 -0.27 -8.41 1.30
N ILE A 39 -0.63 -9.69 1.22
CA ILE A 39 -1.23 -10.45 2.33
C ILE A 39 -0.25 -10.54 3.51
N VAL A 40 1.03 -10.83 3.25
CA VAL A 40 2.06 -10.89 4.30
C VAL A 40 2.26 -9.53 4.96
N ALA A 41 2.31 -8.44 4.17
CA ALA A 41 2.48 -7.08 4.68
C ALA A 41 1.29 -6.65 5.55
N HIS A 42 0.06 -6.94 5.12
CA HIS A 42 -1.14 -6.74 5.93
C HIS A 42 -1.12 -7.50 7.24
N ARG A 43 -0.73 -8.77 7.19
CA ARG A 43 -0.59 -9.59 8.39
C ARG A 43 0.42 -8.99 9.37
N ARG A 44 1.57 -8.49 8.87
CA ARG A 44 2.58 -7.82 9.70
C ARG A 44 2.06 -6.51 10.29
N LEU A 45 1.37 -5.68 9.49
CA LEU A 45 0.72 -4.45 9.98
C LEU A 45 -0.22 -4.75 11.16
N TYR A 46 -1.07 -5.77 11.01
CA TYR A 46 -2.00 -6.16 12.06
C TYR A 46 -1.29 -6.72 13.30
N ILE A 47 -0.37 -7.68 13.13
CA ILE A 47 0.25 -8.39 14.25
C ILE A 47 1.25 -7.49 14.99
N GLU A 48 2.16 -6.86 14.25
CA GLU A 48 3.34 -6.16 14.81
C GLU A 48 3.06 -4.68 15.07
N LYS A 49 2.23 -4.04 14.25
CA LYS A 49 1.95 -2.59 14.34
C LYS A 49 0.57 -2.27 14.87
N LYS A 50 -0.32 -3.26 14.98
CA LYS A 50 -1.72 -3.06 15.39
C LYS A 50 -2.45 -2.07 14.48
N ILE A 51 -2.15 -2.09 13.18
CA ILE A 51 -2.77 -1.22 12.17
C ILE A 51 -3.61 -2.06 11.21
N ILE A 52 -4.81 -1.58 10.88
CA ILE A 52 -5.63 -2.08 9.76
C ILE A 52 -5.60 -1.05 8.64
N HIS A 53 -5.24 -1.44 7.40
CA HIS A 53 -5.08 -0.48 6.28
C HIS A 53 -6.40 0.13 5.79
N CYS A 54 -7.49 -0.66 5.80
CA CYS A 54 -8.87 -0.33 5.39
C CYS A 54 -9.10 0.12 3.93
N ASP A 55 -8.08 0.51 3.17
CA ASP A 55 -8.23 0.94 1.77
C ASP A 55 -7.44 0.06 0.80
N ILE A 56 -7.98 -1.15 0.58
CA ILE A 56 -7.40 -2.15 -0.31
C ILE A 56 -7.90 -1.89 -1.73
N SER A 57 -7.05 -1.32 -2.57
CA SER A 57 -7.34 -1.07 -3.99
C SER A 57 -6.10 -1.26 -4.85
N GLU A 58 -6.30 -1.47 -6.15
CA GLU A 58 -5.21 -1.65 -7.11
C GLU A 58 -4.21 -0.49 -7.12
N GLY A 59 -4.68 0.74 -6.91
CA GLY A 59 -3.85 1.95 -6.87
C GLY A 59 -3.01 2.07 -5.60
N ASN A 60 -3.32 1.31 -4.55
CA ASN A 60 -2.65 1.36 -3.26
C ASN A 60 -1.63 0.23 -3.06
N ILE A 61 -1.47 -0.63 -4.08
CA ILE A 61 -0.54 -1.76 -4.07
C ILE A 61 0.56 -1.47 -5.08
N VAL A 62 1.79 -1.33 -4.58
CA VAL A 62 2.93 -0.91 -5.39
C VAL A 62 4.10 -1.88 -5.27
N SER A 63 4.54 -2.37 -6.44
CA SER A 63 5.75 -3.18 -6.60
C SER A 63 6.97 -2.31 -6.83
N ILE A 64 8.07 -2.57 -6.13
CA ILE A 64 9.34 -1.85 -6.24
C ILE A 64 10.43 -2.84 -6.71
N SER A 65 11.13 -2.55 -7.79
CA SER A 65 12.33 -3.32 -8.19
C SER A 65 13.56 -2.42 -8.03
N PRO A 66 14.35 -2.58 -6.95
CA PRO A 66 15.58 -1.84 -6.78
C PRO A 66 16.67 -2.41 -7.68
N ASN A 67 16.86 -1.83 -8.86
CA ASN A 67 17.97 -2.07 -9.80
C ASN A 67 17.86 -3.30 -10.73
N GLY A 68 16.64 -3.69 -11.14
CA GLY A 68 16.47 -4.70 -12.21
C GLY A 68 16.95 -6.11 -11.84
N ASN A 69 17.28 -6.33 -10.57
CA ASN A 69 17.40 -7.64 -9.97
C ASN A 69 15.99 -8.21 -9.76
N ASN A 70 15.84 -9.52 -9.93
CA ASN A 70 14.56 -10.22 -9.74
C ASN A 70 14.04 -10.18 -8.28
N SER A 71 14.73 -9.49 -7.37
CA SER A 71 14.25 -9.21 -6.03
C SER A 71 13.26 -8.04 -6.07
N LEU A 72 11.99 -8.34 -6.34
CA LEU A 72 10.89 -7.39 -6.10
C LEU A 72 10.80 -7.11 -4.59
N HIS A 73 11.04 -5.88 -4.18
CA HIS A 73 10.61 -5.35 -2.88
C HIS A 73 9.20 -4.76 -3.05
N LYS A 74 8.29 -4.90 -2.10
CA LYS A 74 6.91 -4.42 -2.29
C LYS A 74 6.48 -3.51 -1.14
N MET A 75 5.81 -2.42 -1.48
CA MET A 75 5.45 -1.35 -0.55
C MET A 75 3.94 -1.14 -0.56
N LEU A 76 3.37 -1.08 0.64
CA LEU A 76 2.02 -0.57 0.85
C LEU A 76 2.06 0.95 0.82
N ILE A 77 1.13 1.56 0.10
CA ILE A 77 0.95 3.02 0.08
C ILE A 77 -0.51 3.35 0.43
N HIS A 78 -0.75 4.61 0.78
CA HIS A 78 -2.09 5.15 1.04
C HIS A 78 -2.74 4.66 2.35
N PHE A 79 -2.21 5.15 3.48
CA PHE A 79 -2.69 4.84 4.83
C PHE A 79 -3.72 5.83 5.38
N ASP A 80 -4.26 6.74 4.55
CA ASP A 80 -5.16 7.81 5.01
C ASP A 80 -6.47 7.29 5.64
N HIS A 81 -6.85 6.06 5.31
CA HIS A 81 -8.01 5.36 5.87
C HIS A 81 -7.65 4.32 6.94
N SER A 82 -6.36 4.19 7.28
CA SER A 82 -5.90 3.19 8.22
C SER A 82 -6.33 3.48 9.64
N ILE A 83 -6.57 2.42 10.41
CA ILE A 83 -7.00 2.48 11.80
C ILE A 83 -5.89 1.89 12.68
N SER A 84 -5.47 2.63 13.69
CA SER A 84 -4.61 2.14 14.77
C SER A 84 -5.48 1.51 15.84
N LEU A 85 -5.28 0.22 16.13
CA LEU A 85 -5.95 -0.50 17.21
C LEU A 85 -5.32 -0.19 18.58
N ASN A 86 -4.23 0.58 18.62
CA ASN A 86 -3.65 1.06 19.87
C ASN A 86 -4.31 2.36 20.35
N ASP A 87 -5.00 3.08 19.46
CA ASP A 87 -5.60 4.38 19.77
C ASP A 87 -6.98 4.22 20.46
N ASP A 88 -7.50 2.99 20.51
CA ASP A 88 -8.77 2.60 21.16
C ASP A 88 -8.57 2.09 22.62
N LEU A 89 -7.41 2.34 23.25
CA LEU A 89 -7.10 2.05 24.66
C LEU A 89 -6.80 3.31 25.48
#